data_AF-A0A8S3VAR8-F1
#
_entry.id   AF-A0A8S3VAR8-F1
#
_cell.length_a   1.000
_cell.length_b   1.000
_cell.length_c   1.000
_cell.angle_alpha   90.00
_cell.angle_beta   90.00
_cell.angle_gamma   90.00
#
_symmetry.space_group_name_H-M   'P 1'
#
loop_
_entity.id
_entity.type
_entity.pdbx_description
1 polymer ?
#
loop_
_entity_poly.entity_id
_entity_poly.type
_entity_poly.pdbx_seq_one_letter_code
_entity_poly.pdbx_strand_id
1 'polypeptide(L)'
;MVMLGTNRDVFAMNLSELGCTDLHPHRIETGDAQPVRQRFYRQSPAVKGEASKHVEEMLKYNIIEPSQSEWASPICLVQKKSPKSASSTPNTPQYRFCVDFRLLNTLTTKKVHPIVQMDDIVDMLGEAKAKFYSTVDMFNGFHQIKLDPETKHKTAFTCHEGVFEFNRLPFGLSNSPHTFQLVMSEALRGINWKNALVYMDDVLLRETNLKLKPTKCTFAAKEVKFLGHVLSKDGIAVDTTKTDAVKTFPIPQNITDVRAFLGLANYYRKFVKGFSKIASPLHRLLVKGAKFIWDNDCQNAFEEIKKLLISSPILAFPDFSKDFILYTDASQIAIGYILGQKDHKGREQVIAYGGRSLRGAEKNYCIRDLEYLALVEGVKQYHVYLASRKFTIYTDHEALLHTQKLTKEKITGRLARWAMFLQSYDYEIIYKKGTANGNADALSRRPYDTEIATITTATSESSTQTEASFIELDPYTSICEITTIPKEKVVNDQRTDENFKDVIKYILDKELPEKTRQARKTVIESQDYIIDDDVLYHLYYPKGKGHRADRIVKRLAVPLTLRDDILISYHDSLLGGHGGIERTYHTIRYKYYWPGMYSDIQQYVQTCIQCQRAKPDAHKRPTPLQPLQY
;
A
#
# COMPACT_ATOMS: atom_id res chain seq x y z
N MET A 1 8.07 13.91 32.04
CA MET A 1 6.69 14.41 32.22
C MET A 1 6.64 15.88 32.63
N VAL A 2 7.50 16.37 33.54
CA VAL A 2 7.52 17.80 33.96
C VAL A 2 7.64 18.79 32.79
N MET A 3 8.54 18.52 31.82
CA MET A 3 8.72 19.38 30.63
C MET A 3 7.45 19.55 29.77
N LEU A 4 6.61 18.51 29.65
CA LEU A 4 5.36 18.57 28.88
C LEU A 4 4.27 19.35 29.62
N GLY A 5 4.25 19.27 30.96
CA GLY A 5 3.31 20.03 31.79
C GLY A 5 3.61 21.52 31.78
N THR A 6 4.88 21.91 31.92
CA THR A 6 5.30 23.32 31.95
C THR A 6 5.18 24.02 30.59
N ASN A 7 5.32 23.29 29.48
CA ASN A 7 5.25 23.84 28.12
C ASN A 7 4.00 23.38 27.36
N ARG A 8 2.87 23.18 28.06
CA ARG A 8 1.61 22.69 27.48
C ARG A 8 1.07 23.61 26.37
N ASP A 9 1.37 24.90 26.47
CA ASP A 9 1.05 25.95 25.49
C ASP A 9 1.69 25.72 24.12
N VAL A 10 2.80 24.98 24.04
CA VAL A 10 3.50 24.68 22.78
C VAL A 10 2.90 23.48 22.04
N PHE A 11 2.08 22.67 22.71
CA PHE A 11 1.49 21.46 22.12
C PHE A 11 0.03 21.67 21.72
N ALA A 12 -0.38 21.04 20.63
CA ALA A 12 -1.79 20.95 20.23
C ALA A 12 -2.25 19.49 20.16
N MET A 13 -3.41 19.22 20.76
CA MET A 13 -4.05 17.90 20.71
C MET A 13 -5.23 17.85 19.73
N ASN A 14 -5.80 19.00 19.39
CA ASN A 14 -6.98 19.17 18.54
C ASN A 14 -6.89 20.48 17.73
N LEU A 15 -7.85 20.70 16.82
CA LEU A 15 -7.87 21.90 15.95
C LEU A 15 -8.19 23.21 16.69
N SER A 16 -8.88 23.17 17.84
CA SER A 16 -9.11 24.38 18.65
C SER A 16 -7.83 24.93 19.28
N GLU A 17 -6.83 24.09 19.50
CA GLU A 17 -5.52 24.48 20.01
C GLU A 17 -4.54 24.87 18.89
N LEU A 18 -4.99 24.88 17.62
CA LEU A 18 -4.12 25.11 16.48
C LEU A 18 -3.60 26.56 16.49
N GLY A 19 -2.28 26.66 16.42
CA GLY A 19 -1.58 27.94 16.31
C GLY A 19 -1.67 28.52 14.91
N CYS A 20 -1.27 29.78 14.78
CA CYS A 20 -1.22 30.48 13.51
C CYS A 20 -0.07 31.49 13.55
N THR A 21 0.83 31.40 12.57
CA THR A 21 1.98 32.28 12.43
C THR A 21 1.76 33.30 11.32
N ASP A 22 2.31 34.50 11.52
CA ASP A 22 2.36 35.60 10.55
C ASP A 22 3.63 35.59 9.70
N LEU A 23 4.56 34.68 9.99
CA LEU A 23 5.80 34.55 9.24
C LEU A 23 5.52 34.02 7.83
N HIS A 24 6.11 34.69 6.83
CA HIS A 24 6.07 34.35 5.41
C HIS A 24 4.71 33.79 4.92
N PRO A 25 3.65 34.62 4.84
CA PRO A 25 2.38 34.21 4.27
C PRO A 25 2.57 33.54 2.90
N HIS A 26 1.91 32.40 2.70
CA HIS A 26 2.08 31.64 1.47
C HIS A 26 1.42 32.35 0.29
N ARG A 27 2.21 32.67 -0.74
CA ARG A 27 1.76 33.29 -1.98
C ARG A 27 1.72 32.30 -3.14
N ILE A 28 0.64 32.35 -3.92
CA ILE A 28 0.44 31.48 -5.08
C ILE A 28 0.62 32.28 -6.37
N GLU A 29 1.78 32.12 -7.00
CA GLU A 29 2.17 32.82 -8.22
C GLU A 29 1.86 32.00 -9.46
N THR A 30 0.91 32.47 -10.28
CA THR A 30 0.46 31.80 -11.51
C THR A 30 0.73 32.62 -12.77
N GLY A 31 1.48 33.73 -12.66
CA GLY A 31 1.64 34.71 -13.74
C GLY A 31 0.29 35.19 -14.27
N ASP A 32 0.20 35.34 -15.59
CA ASP A 32 -1.01 35.78 -16.32
C ASP A 32 -2.00 34.63 -16.62
N ALA A 33 -1.86 33.49 -15.95
CA ALA A 33 -2.73 32.34 -16.18
C ALA A 33 -4.19 32.65 -15.80
N GLN A 34 -5.10 32.30 -16.70
CA GLN A 34 -6.54 32.45 -16.49
C GLN A 34 -7.06 31.49 -15.40
N PRO A 35 -8.12 31.86 -14.66
CA PRO A 35 -8.71 31.01 -13.64
C PRO A 35 -9.17 29.66 -14.17
N VAL A 36 -8.83 28.60 -13.44
CA VAL A 36 -9.28 27.23 -13.74
C VAL A 36 -10.42 26.84 -12.80
N ARG A 37 -11.57 26.51 -13.39
CA ARG A 37 -12.77 26.10 -12.66
C ARG A 37 -13.13 24.66 -12.95
N GLN A 38 -13.02 23.80 -11.94
CA GLN A 38 -13.41 22.40 -12.01
C GLN A 38 -14.75 22.16 -11.30
N ARG A 39 -15.53 21.21 -11.81
CA ARG A 39 -16.77 20.75 -11.17
C ARG A 39 -16.44 19.86 -9.96
N PHE A 40 -17.16 20.03 -8.86
CA PHE A 40 -17.03 19.14 -7.71
C PHE A 40 -17.39 17.69 -8.07
N TYR A 41 -16.72 16.72 -7.44
CA TYR A 41 -16.98 15.31 -7.67
C TYR A 41 -18.30 14.88 -7.04
N ARG A 42 -19.11 14.08 -7.76
CA ARG A 42 -20.32 13.46 -7.16
C ARG A 42 -19.92 12.50 -6.04
N GLN A 43 -20.51 12.68 -4.86
CA GLN A 43 -20.24 11.90 -3.65
C GLN A 43 -21.53 11.25 -3.13
N SER A 44 -21.40 10.13 -2.41
CA SER A 44 -22.53 9.49 -1.73
C SER A 44 -23.01 10.34 -0.54
N PRO A 45 -24.26 10.17 -0.06
CA PRO A 45 -24.78 10.95 1.07
C PRO A 45 -23.90 10.89 2.32
N ALA A 46 -23.35 9.71 2.67
CA ALA A 46 -22.45 9.56 3.81
C ALA A 46 -21.15 10.36 3.66
N VAL A 47 -20.54 10.34 2.46
CA VAL A 47 -19.32 11.09 2.15
C VAL A 47 -19.60 12.60 2.14
N LYS A 48 -20.77 13.02 1.65
CA LYS A 48 -21.21 14.42 1.74
C LYS A 48 -21.34 14.88 3.19
N GLY A 49 -21.96 14.07 4.06
CA GLY A 49 -22.09 14.39 5.48
C GLY A 49 -20.72 14.55 6.17
N GLU A 50 -19.74 13.69 5.85
CA GLU A 50 -18.37 13.84 6.35
C GLU A 50 -17.65 15.07 5.77
N ALA A 51 -17.91 15.41 4.50
CA ALA A 51 -17.36 16.62 3.90
C ALA A 51 -17.92 17.88 4.56
N SER A 52 -19.23 17.92 4.84
CA SER A 52 -19.90 18.98 5.59
C SER A 52 -19.27 19.18 6.97
N LYS A 53 -19.04 18.10 7.72
CA LYS A 53 -18.38 18.17 9.04
C LYS A 53 -16.99 18.81 8.97
N HIS A 54 -16.19 18.41 7.97
CA HIS A 54 -14.86 19.01 7.77
C HIS A 54 -14.93 20.49 7.37
N VAL A 55 -15.89 20.87 6.51
CA VAL A 55 -16.10 22.27 6.11
C VAL A 55 -16.52 23.10 7.31
N GLU A 56 -17.50 22.64 8.10
CA GLU A 56 -17.96 23.30 9.32
C GLU A 56 -16.82 23.47 10.34
N GLU A 57 -16.03 22.42 10.57
CA GLU A 57 -14.88 22.48 11.47
C GLU A 57 -13.81 23.48 10.99
N MET A 58 -13.51 23.48 9.69
CA MET A 58 -12.55 24.42 9.12
C MET A 58 -13.06 25.87 9.12
N LEU A 59 -14.35 26.11 8.90
CA LEU A 59 -14.98 27.43 9.03
C LEU A 59 -14.88 27.92 10.47
N LYS A 60 -15.24 27.06 11.44
CA LYS A 60 -15.21 27.36 12.87
C LYS A 60 -13.83 27.83 13.34
N TYR A 61 -12.76 27.21 12.82
CA TYR A 61 -11.38 27.54 13.19
C TYR A 61 -10.69 28.50 12.22
N ASN A 62 -11.45 29.18 11.35
CA ASN A 62 -10.94 30.17 10.40
C ASN A 62 -9.78 29.63 9.52
N ILE A 63 -9.89 28.34 9.14
CA ILE A 63 -9.00 27.69 8.17
C ILE A 63 -9.47 27.99 6.75
N ILE A 64 -10.79 28.12 6.57
CA ILE A 64 -11.44 28.47 5.30
C ILE A 64 -12.50 29.56 5.52
N GLU A 65 -12.95 30.17 4.43
CA GLU A 65 -14.10 31.07 4.39
C GLU A 65 -14.91 30.90 3.08
N PRO A 66 -16.19 31.33 3.05
CA PRO A 66 -16.98 31.34 1.81
C PRO A 66 -16.30 32.20 0.74
N SER A 67 -16.34 31.73 -0.51
CA SER A 67 -15.64 32.37 -1.63
C SER A 67 -16.55 32.58 -2.83
N GLN A 68 -16.27 33.64 -3.60
CA GLN A 68 -16.85 33.90 -4.92
C GLN A 68 -15.80 33.76 -6.03
N SER A 69 -14.66 33.12 -5.74
CA SER A 69 -13.54 33.00 -6.67
C SER A 69 -13.94 32.31 -7.98
N GLU A 70 -13.35 32.79 -9.06
CA GLU A 70 -13.45 32.18 -10.38
C GLU A 70 -12.66 30.86 -10.44
N TRP A 71 -11.65 30.70 -9.58
CA TRP A 71 -10.92 29.45 -9.40
C TRP A 71 -11.80 28.43 -8.66
N ALA A 72 -11.69 27.16 -9.04
CA ALA A 72 -12.31 26.09 -8.27
C ALA A 72 -11.58 24.76 -8.46
N SER A 73 -11.13 24.19 -7.35
CA SER A 73 -10.61 22.84 -7.27
C SER A 73 -11.62 21.89 -6.60
N PRO A 74 -11.82 20.65 -7.06
CA PRO A 74 -12.79 19.75 -6.45
C PRO A 74 -12.22 19.10 -5.18
N ILE A 75 -13.08 18.79 -4.21
CA ILE A 75 -12.68 18.06 -3.00
C ILE A 75 -12.71 16.54 -3.19
N CYS A 76 -11.78 15.84 -2.55
CA CYS A 76 -11.70 14.39 -2.48
C CYS A 76 -11.53 13.95 -1.02
N LEU A 77 -12.48 13.15 -0.50
CA LEU A 77 -12.35 12.55 0.83
C LEU A 77 -11.59 11.23 0.75
N VAL A 78 -10.51 11.17 1.51
CA VAL A 78 -9.55 10.06 1.50
C VAL A 78 -9.62 9.33 2.84
N GLN A 79 -10.11 8.09 2.85
CA GLN A 79 -10.19 7.30 4.08
C GLN A 79 -8.78 7.08 4.69
N LYS A 80 -8.61 7.46 5.95
CA LYS A 80 -7.43 7.14 6.76
C LYS A 80 -7.38 5.63 6.99
N LYS A 81 -6.18 5.07 7.08
CA LYS A 81 -6.01 3.74 7.68
C LYS A 81 -6.50 3.86 9.13
N SER A 82 -7.34 2.93 9.58
CA SER A 82 -7.95 2.91 10.91
C SER A 82 -6.91 3.29 11.97
N PRO A 83 -7.14 4.32 12.80
CA PRO A 83 -6.16 4.70 13.80
C PRO A 83 -6.04 3.59 14.85
N LYS A 84 -4.80 3.22 15.19
CA LYS A 84 -4.45 2.47 16.42
C LYS A 84 -4.55 3.38 17.67
N SER A 85 -5.47 4.35 17.70
CA SER A 85 -5.62 5.26 18.84
C SER A 85 -6.74 4.77 19.72
N ALA A 86 -6.43 4.53 21.00
CA ALA A 86 -7.32 4.02 22.03
C ALA A 86 -8.51 4.95 22.41
N SER A 87 -8.76 6.00 21.63
CA SER A 87 -9.72 7.08 21.95
C SER A 87 -10.79 7.29 20.87
N SER A 88 -10.81 6.49 19.80
CA SER A 88 -11.84 6.57 18.76
C SER A 88 -12.67 5.29 18.77
N THR A 89 -13.99 5.45 18.89
CA THR A 89 -15.00 4.39 18.88
C THR A 89 -14.72 3.35 17.77
N PRO A 90 -14.81 2.03 18.02
CA PRO A 90 -14.09 1.02 17.21
C PRO A 90 -14.53 0.82 15.75
N ASN A 91 -15.38 1.66 15.17
CA ASN A 91 -15.92 1.40 13.82
C ASN A 91 -16.21 2.63 12.94
N THR A 92 -15.78 3.84 13.32
CA THR A 92 -16.03 5.03 12.47
C THR A 92 -14.86 5.24 11.49
N PRO A 93 -15.06 5.13 10.16
CA PRO A 93 -14.03 5.42 9.19
C PRO A 93 -13.68 6.91 9.23
N GLN A 94 -12.45 7.27 9.64
CA GLN A 94 -11.98 8.65 9.53
C GLN A 94 -11.57 8.97 8.09
N TYR A 95 -11.99 10.13 7.60
CA TYR A 95 -11.57 10.67 6.31
C TYR A 95 -10.51 11.77 6.47
N ARG A 96 -9.75 12.00 5.41
CA ARG A 96 -8.92 13.19 5.20
C ARG A 96 -9.58 14.04 4.15
N PHE A 97 -9.79 15.30 4.47
CA PHE A 97 -10.19 16.31 3.51
C PHE A 97 -9.00 16.65 2.62
N CYS A 98 -9.08 16.34 1.33
CA CYS A 98 -8.06 16.68 0.35
C CYS A 98 -8.68 17.52 -0.76
N VAL A 99 -7.94 18.51 -1.24
CA VAL A 99 -8.32 19.30 -2.41
C VAL A 99 -7.40 18.92 -3.57
N ASP A 100 -7.99 18.75 -4.75
CA ASP A 100 -7.27 18.37 -5.96
C ASP A 100 -6.72 19.62 -6.66
N PHE A 101 -5.55 20.07 -6.23
CA PHE A 101 -4.85 21.23 -6.77
C PHE A 101 -3.98 20.90 -7.98
N ARG A 102 -4.12 19.71 -8.61
CA ARG A 102 -3.24 19.31 -9.72
C ARG A 102 -3.21 20.32 -10.85
N LEU A 103 -4.36 20.84 -11.29
CA LEU A 103 -4.42 21.85 -12.34
C LEU A 103 -3.84 23.20 -11.89
N LEU A 104 -4.14 23.63 -10.66
CA LEU A 104 -3.53 24.84 -10.11
C LEU A 104 -2.00 24.70 -10.05
N ASN A 105 -1.50 23.56 -9.58
CA ASN A 105 -0.07 23.27 -9.48
C ASN A 105 0.64 23.26 -10.84
N THR A 106 -0.04 22.94 -11.94
CA THR A 106 0.57 23.05 -13.28
C THR A 106 0.77 24.49 -13.73
N LEU A 107 0.01 25.44 -13.18
CA LEU A 107 0.09 26.86 -13.50
C LEU A 107 0.97 27.63 -12.50
N THR A 108 1.15 27.10 -11.29
CA THR A 108 1.97 27.73 -10.25
C THR A 108 3.45 27.68 -10.58
N THR A 109 4.11 28.83 -10.52
CA THR A 109 5.57 28.96 -10.66
C THR A 109 6.26 28.24 -9.50
N LYS A 110 7.11 27.26 -9.81
CA LYS A 110 7.78 26.41 -8.81
C LYS A 110 8.89 27.18 -8.10
N LYS A 111 8.92 27.08 -6.77
CA LYS A 111 9.99 27.66 -5.95
C LYS A 111 10.80 26.54 -5.31
N VAL A 112 12.13 26.65 -5.41
CA VAL A 112 13.08 25.70 -4.84
C VAL A 112 13.73 26.36 -3.63
N HIS A 113 13.70 25.69 -2.47
CA HIS A 113 14.38 26.14 -1.28
C HIS A 113 15.73 25.41 -1.20
N PRO A 114 16.83 26.10 -0.85
CA PRO A 114 18.09 25.42 -0.59
C PRO A 114 17.90 24.39 0.53
N ILE A 115 18.25 23.14 0.27
CA ILE A 115 18.21 22.08 1.27
C ILE A 115 19.59 22.00 1.91
N VAL A 116 19.62 21.90 3.23
CA VAL A 116 20.83 21.65 4.02
C VAL A 116 21.50 20.35 3.56
N GLN A 117 22.79 20.37 3.27
CA GLN A 117 23.50 19.15 2.89
C GLN A 117 23.81 18.31 4.12
N MET A 118 23.96 17.00 3.92
CA MET A 118 24.28 16.09 5.00
C MET A 118 25.64 16.40 5.63
N ASP A 119 26.61 16.82 4.83
CA ASP A 119 27.96 17.15 5.31
C ASP A 119 27.92 18.36 6.24
N ASP A 120 27.11 19.39 5.90
CA ASP A 120 26.90 20.55 6.79
C ASP A 120 26.29 20.14 8.14
N ILE A 121 25.40 19.13 8.14
CA ILE A 121 24.81 18.57 9.36
C ILE A 121 25.87 17.82 10.18
N VAL A 122 26.73 17.03 9.52
CA VAL A 122 27.83 16.30 10.19
C VAL A 122 28.77 17.28 10.87
N ASP A 123 29.21 18.31 10.14
CA ASP A 123 30.17 19.30 10.64
C ASP A 123 29.58 20.04 11.83
N MET A 124 28.34 20.50 11.74
CA MET A 124 27.64 21.14 12.85
C MET A 124 27.53 20.21 14.09
N LEU A 125 27.11 18.96 13.90
CA LEU A 125 26.98 18.01 15.01
C LEU A 125 28.33 17.68 15.65
N GLY A 126 29.39 17.59 14.84
CA GLY A 126 30.77 17.39 15.27
C GLY A 126 31.29 18.56 16.10
N GLU A 127 31.07 19.80 15.65
CA GLU A 127 31.43 21.01 16.37
C GLU A 127 30.67 21.13 17.70
N ALA A 128 29.36 20.84 17.70
CA ALA A 128 28.51 20.91 18.88
C ALA A 128 28.78 19.79 19.91
N LYS A 129 29.47 18.71 19.50
CA LYS A 129 29.72 17.51 20.32
C LYS A 129 28.44 16.99 21.00
N ALA A 130 27.36 16.95 20.23
CA ALA A 130 26.03 16.63 20.73
C ALA A 130 25.98 15.20 21.32
N LYS A 131 25.39 15.06 22.51
CA LYS A 131 25.22 13.76 23.21
C LYS A 131 23.78 13.27 23.24
N PHE A 132 22.84 14.19 23.02
CA PHE A 132 21.42 13.96 23.06
C PHE A 132 20.77 14.67 21.89
N TYR A 133 19.78 14.03 21.31
CA TYR A 133 19.07 14.47 20.14
C TYR A 133 17.58 14.55 20.44
N SER A 134 16.90 15.53 19.84
CA SER A 134 15.45 15.64 19.92
C SER A 134 14.89 15.83 18.51
N THR A 135 13.85 15.08 18.19
CA THR A 135 13.02 15.29 16.99
C THR A 135 11.65 15.74 17.47
N VAL A 136 11.07 16.72 16.81
CA VAL A 136 9.76 17.26 17.17
C VAL A 136 8.89 17.20 15.91
N ASP A 137 7.57 17.12 15.97
CA ASP A 137 6.71 17.05 14.76
C ASP A 137 5.57 18.04 14.96
N MET A 138 5.27 18.87 13.96
CA MET A 138 4.21 19.88 14.07
C MET A 138 2.80 19.33 13.91
N PHE A 139 1.85 19.84 14.70
CA PHE A 139 0.44 19.45 14.60
C PHE A 139 -0.25 20.14 13.43
N ASN A 140 -0.48 19.44 12.31
CA ASN A 140 -1.05 20.03 11.08
C ASN A 140 -0.26 21.27 10.61
N GLY A 141 1.07 21.15 10.51
CA GLY A 141 2.00 22.27 10.32
C GLY A 141 1.60 23.27 9.23
N PHE A 142 1.13 22.82 8.06
CA PHE A 142 0.69 23.73 7.00
C PHE A 142 -0.49 24.63 7.41
N HIS A 143 -1.50 24.11 8.12
CA HIS A 143 -2.65 24.92 8.53
C HIS A 143 -2.30 26.00 9.57
N GLN A 144 -1.07 25.99 10.09
CA GLN A 144 -0.57 27.03 10.98
C GLN A 144 0.05 28.22 10.23
N ILE A 145 0.25 28.10 8.91
CA ILE A 145 0.80 29.17 8.07
C ILE A 145 -0.35 29.91 7.37
N LYS A 146 -0.34 31.24 7.39
CA LYS A 146 -1.35 32.06 6.69
C LYS A 146 -1.15 32.00 5.18
N LEU A 147 -2.26 32.07 4.44
CA LEU A 147 -2.22 32.40 3.01
C LEU A 147 -2.17 33.91 2.83
N ASP A 148 -1.45 34.35 1.81
CA ASP A 148 -1.44 35.72 1.36
C ASP A 148 -2.86 36.15 0.87
N PRO A 149 -3.44 37.24 1.41
CA PRO A 149 -4.81 37.65 1.09
C PRO A 149 -5.05 37.93 -0.40
N GLU A 150 -4.05 38.38 -1.14
CA GLU A 150 -4.19 38.68 -2.57
C GLU A 150 -4.29 37.41 -3.42
N THR A 151 -3.66 36.32 -2.99
CA THR A 151 -3.58 35.08 -3.77
C THR A 151 -4.39 33.92 -3.21
N LYS A 152 -4.96 34.04 -2.01
CA LYS A 152 -5.73 32.97 -1.36
C LYS A 152 -6.94 32.51 -2.18
N HIS A 153 -7.57 33.39 -2.96
CA HIS A 153 -8.69 33.08 -3.84
C HIS A 153 -8.39 31.96 -4.85
N LYS A 154 -7.12 31.73 -5.19
CA LYS A 154 -6.68 30.64 -6.08
C LYS A 154 -6.83 29.25 -5.44
N THR A 155 -6.87 29.18 -4.11
CA THR A 155 -7.11 27.94 -3.35
C THR A 155 -8.58 27.56 -3.28
N ALA A 156 -9.47 28.34 -3.89
CA ALA A 156 -10.89 28.08 -3.86
C ALA A 156 -11.22 26.66 -4.29
N PHE A 157 -12.07 26.01 -3.51
CA PHE A 157 -12.54 24.65 -3.75
C PHE A 157 -14.06 24.59 -3.78
N THR A 158 -14.58 23.60 -4.52
CA THR A 158 -16.01 23.36 -4.67
C THR A 158 -16.43 22.06 -3.97
N CYS A 159 -17.54 22.14 -3.23
CA CYS A 159 -18.24 20.99 -2.65
C CYS A 159 -19.76 21.12 -2.86
N HIS A 160 -20.55 20.22 -2.27
CA HIS A 160 -22.01 20.24 -2.39
C HIS A 160 -22.69 21.41 -1.64
N GLU A 161 -21.98 22.08 -0.74
CA GLU A 161 -22.51 23.22 0.04
C GLU A 161 -22.17 24.58 -0.56
N GLY A 162 -21.20 24.64 -1.48
CA GLY A 162 -20.80 25.90 -2.11
C GLY A 162 -19.33 25.93 -2.50
N VAL A 163 -18.81 27.17 -2.57
CA VAL A 163 -17.42 27.47 -2.87
C VAL A 163 -16.79 28.12 -1.65
N PHE A 164 -15.61 27.64 -1.28
CA PHE A 164 -14.85 28.12 -0.14
C PHE A 164 -13.40 28.30 -0.54
N GLU A 165 -12.67 29.19 0.12
CA GLU A 165 -11.24 29.37 -0.06
C GLU A 165 -10.50 29.27 1.27
N PHE A 166 -9.21 28.94 1.22
CA PHE A 166 -8.42 28.77 2.42
C PHE A 166 -7.87 30.11 2.93
N ASN A 167 -7.91 30.30 4.24
CA ASN A 167 -7.20 31.35 4.97
C ASN A 167 -5.85 30.87 5.53
N ARG A 168 -5.62 29.55 5.50
CA ARG A 168 -4.41 28.89 5.98
C ARG A 168 -3.87 27.96 4.89
N LEU A 169 -2.56 27.78 4.83
CA LEU A 169 -1.91 26.99 3.78
C LEU A 169 -2.45 25.55 3.75
N PRO A 170 -3.14 25.11 2.68
CA PRO A 170 -3.67 23.75 2.59
C PRO A 170 -2.59 22.75 2.18
N PHE A 171 -2.89 21.48 2.43
CA PHE A 171 -2.14 20.37 1.84
C PHE A 171 -2.38 20.30 0.32
N GLY A 172 -1.35 19.91 -0.42
CA GLY A 172 -1.46 19.59 -1.85
C GLY A 172 -0.99 20.69 -2.80
N LEU A 173 -0.68 21.90 -2.33
CA LEU A 173 -0.01 22.90 -3.18
C LEU A 173 1.47 22.55 -3.35
N SER A 174 1.98 22.74 -4.57
CA SER A 174 3.35 22.37 -4.93
C SER A 174 4.43 23.15 -4.17
N ASN A 175 4.16 24.39 -3.77
CA ASN A 175 5.10 25.23 -3.03
C ASN A 175 4.84 25.24 -1.50
N SER A 176 3.91 24.41 -0.98
CA SER A 176 3.68 24.31 0.48
C SER A 176 4.97 23.96 1.25
N PRO A 177 5.76 22.93 0.84
CA PRO A 177 6.95 22.55 1.58
C PRO A 177 8.03 23.64 1.57
N HIS A 178 8.18 24.37 0.47
CA HIS A 178 9.11 25.50 0.36
C HIS A 178 8.79 26.59 1.39
N THR A 179 7.52 26.98 1.48
CA THR A 179 7.10 28.06 2.39
C THR A 179 7.24 27.64 3.83
N PHE A 180 6.90 26.38 4.12
CA PHE A 180 7.11 25.81 5.43
C PHE A 180 8.58 25.88 5.86
N GLN A 181 9.52 25.54 4.96
CA GLN A 181 10.95 25.64 5.23
C GLN A 181 11.42 27.08 5.49
N LEU A 182 10.88 28.06 4.76
CA LEU A 182 11.18 29.48 5.02
C LEU A 182 10.70 29.91 6.41
N VAL A 183 9.46 29.57 6.76
CA VAL A 183 8.90 29.86 8.09
C VAL A 183 9.77 29.25 9.18
N MET A 184 10.15 27.97 9.05
CA MET A 184 11.00 27.32 10.06
C MET A 184 12.39 27.93 10.13
N SER A 185 12.98 28.31 9.00
CA SER A 185 14.31 28.93 8.93
C SER A 185 14.33 30.29 9.63
N GLU A 186 13.32 31.13 9.40
CA GLU A 186 13.19 32.43 10.07
C GLU A 186 12.84 32.24 11.56
N ALA A 187 11.95 31.30 11.87
CA ALA A 187 11.58 30.99 13.25
C ALA A 187 12.81 30.59 14.08
N LEU A 188 13.72 29.76 13.53
CA LEU A 188 14.94 29.32 14.23
C LEU A 188 16.15 30.23 14.04
N ARG A 189 15.97 31.42 13.47
CA ARG A 189 17.06 32.34 13.20
C ARG A 189 17.85 32.63 14.49
N GLY A 190 19.16 32.38 14.45
CA GLY A 190 20.07 32.58 15.58
C GLY A 190 20.38 31.33 16.43
N ILE A 191 19.52 30.30 16.38
CA ILE A 191 19.76 28.96 16.98
C ILE A 191 20.10 27.93 15.89
N ASN A 192 19.60 28.19 14.68
CA ASN A 192 19.93 27.42 13.49
C ASN A 192 21.46 27.36 13.31
N TRP A 193 21.99 26.17 13.01
CA TRP A 193 23.42 25.89 12.87
C TRP A 193 24.26 25.96 14.16
N LYS A 194 23.65 26.19 15.32
CA LYS A 194 24.35 26.11 16.63
C LYS A 194 23.90 24.90 17.44
N ASN A 195 22.60 24.79 17.69
CA ASN A 195 22.02 23.73 18.53
C ASN A 195 20.72 23.12 17.94
N ALA A 196 20.25 23.63 16.80
CA ALA A 196 19.05 23.15 16.12
C ALA A 196 19.29 23.13 14.60
N LEU A 197 18.78 22.09 13.94
CA LEU A 197 18.77 21.94 12.49
C LEU A 197 17.32 21.93 12.03
N VAL A 198 16.98 22.89 11.17
CA VAL A 198 15.69 22.86 10.48
C VAL A 198 15.79 21.84 9.35
N TYR A 199 15.01 20.77 9.42
CA TYR A 199 14.67 20.01 8.23
C TYR A 199 13.19 19.64 8.24
N MET A 200 12.38 20.40 7.49
CA MET A 200 10.94 20.18 7.39
C MET A 200 10.27 20.18 8.78
N ASP A 201 9.26 19.33 8.99
CA ASP A 201 8.23 19.37 10.05
C ASP A 201 8.73 19.35 11.53
N ASP A 202 10.03 19.47 11.78
CA ASP A 202 10.68 19.21 13.07
C ASP A 202 11.36 20.42 13.71
N VAL A 203 10.60 21.32 14.37
CA VAL A 203 11.16 22.43 15.15
C VAL A 203 10.32 22.85 16.37
N LEU A 204 10.95 23.25 17.49
CA LEU A 204 10.30 23.75 18.73
C LEU A 204 10.52 25.24 18.92
N LEU A 205 9.46 26.06 18.85
CA LEU A 205 9.54 27.50 19.09
C LEU A 205 8.27 28.08 19.71
N ARG A 206 8.45 28.80 20.82
CA ARG A 206 7.36 29.40 21.62
C ARG A 206 6.87 30.75 21.05
N GLU A 207 7.75 31.47 20.34
CA GLU A 207 7.50 32.85 19.91
C GLU A 207 6.78 32.98 18.57
N THR A 208 6.70 31.90 17.79
CA THR A 208 6.09 31.92 16.44
C THR A 208 4.64 31.43 16.41
N ASN A 209 4.06 31.17 17.59
CA ASN A 209 2.74 30.58 17.79
C ASN A 209 2.54 29.27 17.00
N LEU A 210 3.62 28.52 16.79
CA LEU A 210 3.62 27.21 16.17
C LEU A 210 3.38 26.12 17.24
N LYS A 211 2.59 25.10 16.90
CA LYS A 211 2.16 24.04 17.81
C LYS A 211 2.67 22.67 17.39
N LEU A 212 3.21 21.94 18.36
CA LEU A 212 3.76 20.59 18.21
C LEU A 212 2.73 19.50 18.46
N LYS A 213 2.93 18.35 17.82
CA LYS A 213 2.20 17.11 18.04
C LYS A 213 2.96 16.21 19.02
N PRO A 214 2.52 16.11 20.28
CA PRO A 214 3.30 15.43 21.33
C PRO A 214 3.51 13.94 21.05
N THR A 215 2.54 13.27 20.42
CA THR A 215 2.59 11.81 20.14
C THR A 215 3.66 11.40 19.12
N LYS A 216 4.30 12.34 18.45
CA LYS A 216 5.34 12.09 17.44
C LYS A 216 6.69 12.74 17.75
N CYS A 217 6.76 13.55 18.81
CA CYS A 217 8.02 14.15 19.24
C CYS A 217 8.83 13.14 20.07
N THR A 218 10.14 13.11 19.85
CA THR A 218 11.13 12.39 20.66
C THR A 218 12.06 13.41 21.31
N PHE A 219 12.20 13.38 22.64
CA PHE A 219 13.03 14.34 23.37
C PHE A 219 14.23 13.66 24.03
N ALA A 220 15.40 14.29 23.91
CA ALA A 220 16.65 13.92 24.59
C ALA A 220 17.03 12.43 24.46
N ALA A 221 16.87 11.86 23.27
CA ALA A 221 17.29 10.50 22.95
C ALA A 221 18.80 10.45 22.64
N LYS A 222 19.43 9.31 22.93
CA LYS A 222 20.86 9.08 22.60
C LYS A 222 21.07 8.81 21.11
N GLU A 223 20.04 8.31 20.43
CA GLU A 223 20.03 8.00 19.02
C GLU A 223 18.69 8.42 18.42
N VAL A 224 18.72 9.03 17.23
CA VAL A 224 17.52 9.40 16.48
C VAL A 224 17.69 9.12 14.99
N LYS A 225 16.58 8.80 14.33
CA LYS A 225 16.53 8.69 12.87
C LYS A 225 16.26 10.08 12.28
N PHE A 226 17.13 10.52 11.38
CA PHE A 226 17.03 11.82 10.73
C PHE A 226 17.51 11.69 9.28
N LEU A 227 16.68 12.06 8.30
CA LEU A 227 17.00 12.04 6.85
C LEU A 227 17.47 10.68 6.29
N GLY A 228 17.02 9.57 6.90
CA GLY A 228 17.52 8.24 6.53
C GLY A 228 18.95 8.01 6.99
N HIS A 229 19.37 8.66 8.08
CA HIS A 229 20.59 8.39 8.82
C HIS A 229 20.25 8.17 10.29
N VAL A 230 21.13 7.49 11.01
CA VAL A 230 21.05 7.39 12.47
C VAL A 230 22.10 8.34 13.05
N LEU A 231 21.64 9.32 13.81
CA LEU A 231 22.50 10.24 14.55
C LEU A 231 22.77 9.63 15.93
N SER A 232 24.05 9.50 16.31
CA SER A 232 24.47 9.02 17.62
C SER A 232 25.66 9.84 18.14
N LYS A 233 26.10 9.58 19.38
CA LYS A 233 27.31 10.21 19.94
C LYS A 233 28.58 9.90 19.12
N ASP A 234 28.58 8.81 18.36
CA ASP A 234 29.73 8.30 17.61
C ASP A 234 29.73 8.84 16.17
N GLY A 235 28.79 9.71 15.82
CA GLY A 235 28.67 10.38 14.53
C GLY A 235 27.40 10.00 13.77
N ILE A 236 27.47 10.10 12.45
CA ILE A 236 26.36 9.79 11.55
C ILE A 236 26.59 8.42 10.92
N ALA A 237 25.72 7.47 11.26
CA ALA A 237 25.67 6.19 10.57
C ALA A 237 24.68 6.26 9.40
N VAL A 238 25.04 5.66 8.28
CA VAL A 238 24.10 5.41 7.19
C VAL A 238 23.01 4.50 7.73
N ASP A 239 21.74 4.89 7.58
CA ASP A 239 20.64 4.00 7.90
C ASP A 239 20.79 2.74 7.04
N THR A 240 20.94 1.58 7.68
CA THR A 240 21.21 0.32 6.99
C THR A 240 20.12 0.00 5.95
N THR A 241 18.93 0.57 6.14
CA THR A 241 17.77 0.53 5.23
C THR A 241 18.05 0.95 3.79
N LYS A 242 19.08 1.77 3.50
CA LYS A 242 19.39 2.21 2.13
C LYS A 242 19.94 1.10 1.22
N THR A 243 20.52 0.07 1.82
CA THR A 243 21.14 -1.07 1.10
C THR A 243 20.53 -2.42 1.48
N ASP A 244 19.62 -2.42 2.45
CA ASP A 244 18.95 -3.63 2.96
C ASP A 244 18.38 -4.47 1.83
N ALA A 245 17.80 -3.83 0.80
CA ALA A 245 17.31 -4.55 -0.36
C ALA A 245 18.39 -5.46 -0.97
N VAL A 246 19.60 -4.97 -1.26
CA VAL A 246 20.65 -5.81 -1.86
C VAL A 246 21.28 -6.75 -0.82
N LYS A 247 21.40 -6.29 0.43
CA LYS A 247 21.99 -7.07 1.53
C LYS A 247 21.18 -8.33 1.85
N THR A 248 19.85 -8.21 1.90
CA THR A 248 18.91 -9.30 2.18
C THR A 248 18.44 -10.01 0.91
N PHE A 249 19.15 -9.84 -0.22
CA PHE A 249 18.80 -10.56 -1.44
C PHE A 249 18.89 -12.09 -1.19
N PRO A 250 17.79 -12.85 -1.39
CA PRO A 250 17.75 -14.27 -1.08
C PRO A 250 18.61 -15.05 -2.07
N ILE A 251 19.21 -16.15 -1.60
CA ILE A 251 20.02 -17.03 -2.46
C ILE A 251 19.12 -17.60 -3.58
N PRO A 252 19.45 -17.38 -4.87
CA PRO A 252 18.67 -17.88 -6.00
C PRO A 252 18.44 -19.40 -5.92
N GLN A 253 17.18 -19.84 -6.01
CA GLN A 253 16.81 -21.26 -5.92
C GLN A 253 16.49 -21.87 -7.29
N ASN A 254 16.36 -21.04 -8.32
CA ASN A 254 16.04 -21.47 -9.67
C ASN A 254 16.64 -20.54 -10.75
N ILE A 255 16.57 -20.96 -12.01
CA ILE A 255 17.10 -20.22 -13.17
C ILE A 255 16.48 -18.81 -13.29
N THR A 256 15.21 -18.65 -12.94
CA THR A 256 14.50 -17.37 -12.97
C THR A 256 15.09 -16.39 -11.95
N ASP A 257 15.35 -16.85 -10.73
CA ASP A 257 15.97 -16.05 -9.67
C ASP A 257 17.40 -15.63 -10.05
N VAL A 258 18.16 -16.53 -10.68
CA VAL A 258 19.51 -16.23 -11.18
C VAL A 258 19.47 -15.16 -12.26
N ARG A 259 18.51 -15.23 -13.19
CA ARG A 259 18.30 -14.19 -14.22
C ARG A 259 17.92 -12.86 -13.60
N ALA A 260 17.05 -12.85 -12.58
CA ALA A 260 16.67 -11.63 -11.88
C ALA A 260 17.90 -10.98 -11.21
N PHE A 261 18.65 -11.73 -10.41
CA PHE A 261 19.86 -11.22 -9.75
C PHE A 261 20.92 -10.74 -10.76
N LEU A 262 21.18 -11.51 -11.81
CA LEU A 262 22.09 -11.09 -12.88
C LEU A 262 21.53 -9.91 -13.68
N GLY A 263 20.22 -9.71 -13.77
CA GLY A 263 19.59 -8.52 -14.37
C GLY A 263 19.96 -7.25 -13.61
N LEU A 264 19.77 -7.27 -12.27
CA LEU A 264 20.21 -6.19 -11.38
C LEU A 264 21.70 -5.91 -11.55
N ALA A 265 22.52 -6.96 -11.43
CA ALA A 265 23.96 -6.85 -11.43
C ALA A 265 24.52 -6.43 -12.80
N ASN A 266 23.92 -6.90 -13.91
CA ASN A 266 24.35 -6.54 -15.27
C ASN A 266 24.14 -5.06 -15.58
N TYR A 267 23.10 -4.43 -15.04
CA TYR A 267 22.91 -3.00 -15.20
C TYR A 267 24.09 -2.20 -14.62
N TYR A 268 24.68 -2.68 -13.52
CA TYR A 268 25.84 -2.06 -12.85
C TYR A 268 27.20 -2.65 -13.27
N ARG A 269 27.25 -3.62 -14.20
CA ARG A 269 28.50 -4.31 -14.62
C ARG A 269 29.61 -3.37 -15.04
N LYS A 270 29.25 -2.21 -15.65
CA LYS A 270 30.22 -1.20 -16.14
C LYS A 270 31.02 -0.54 -15.01
N PHE A 271 30.55 -0.67 -13.77
CA PHE A 271 31.20 -0.15 -12.57
C PHE A 271 31.95 -1.23 -11.78
N VAL A 272 31.86 -2.50 -12.20
CA VAL A 272 32.48 -3.63 -11.54
C VAL A 272 33.62 -4.18 -12.41
N LYS A 273 34.87 -3.93 -12.00
CA LYS A 273 36.05 -4.44 -12.70
C LYS A 273 36.07 -5.96 -12.63
N GLY A 274 36.17 -6.63 -13.78
CA GLY A 274 36.19 -8.10 -13.84
C GLY A 274 34.84 -8.77 -13.62
N PHE A 275 33.71 -8.04 -13.76
CA PHE A 275 32.35 -8.56 -13.54
C PHE A 275 32.09 -9.90 -14.23
N SER A 276 32.47 -10.04 -15.51
CA SER A 276 32.24 -11.27 -16.27
C SER A 276 32.95 -12.49 -15.66
N LYS A 277 34.12 -12.30 -15.03
CA LYS A 277 34.85 -13.36 -14.35
C LYS A 277 34.16 -13.74 -13.04
N ILE A 278 33.73 -12.74 -12.26
CA ILE A 278 33.02 -12.95 -10.99
C ILE A 278 31.65 -13.60 -11.21
N ALA A 279 30.89 -13.16 -12.22
CA ALA A 279 29.56 -13.67 -12.54
C ALA A 279 29.57 -15.01 -13.33
N SER A 280 30.75 -15.49 -13.75
CA SER A 280 30.89 -16.71 -14.56
C SER A 280 30.22 -17.95 -13.93
N PRO A 281 30.37 -18.23 -12.62
CA PRO A 281 29.69 -19.36 -11.98
C PRO A 281 28.16 -19.27 -12.07
N LEU A 282 27.59 -18.06 -11.99
CA LEU A 282 26.15 -17.83 -12.11
C LEU A 282 25.65 -17.95 -13.56
N HIS A 283 26.44 -17.51 -14.54
CA HIS A 283 26.10 -17.67 -15.96
C HIS A 283 26.07 -19.14 -16.39
N ARG A 284 26.90 -20.00 -15.78
CA ARG A 284 26.87 -21.46 -16.01
C ARG A 284 25.50 -22.08 -15.70
N LEU A 285 24.78 -21.55 -14.70
CA LEU A 285 23.43 -22.01 -14.33
C LEU A 285 22.35 -21.62 -15.36
N LEU A 286 22.65 -20.69 -16.28
CA LEU A 286 21.71 -20.22 -17.30
C LEU A 286 21.83 -20.97 -18.64
N VAL A 287 22.82 -21.87 -18.78
CA VAL A 287 23.07 -22.63 -20.02
C VAL A 287 21.93 -23.63 -20.27
N LYS A 288 21.41 -23.66 -21.50
CA LYS A 288 20.30 -24.53 -21.89
C LYS A 288 20.70 -26.00 -21.70
N GLY A 289 19.96 -26.72 -20.85
CA GLY A 289 20.21 -28.15 -20.54
C GLY A 289 21.12 -28.40 -19.32
N ALA A 290 21.66 -27.36 -18.68
CA ALA A 290 22.41 -27.52 -17.44
C ALA A 290 21.50 -27.88 -16.26
N LYS A 291 21.96 -28.80 -15.39
CA LYS A 291 21.29 -29.09 -14.11
C LYS A 291 21.52 -27.90 -13.16
N PHE A 292 20.47 -27.45 -12.50
CA PHE A 292 20.58 -26.39 -11.49
C PHE A 292 21.24 -26.95 -10.23
N ILE A 293 22.53 -26.65 -10.05
CA ILE A 293 23.32 -27.06 -8.89
C ILE A 293 23.98 -25.80 -8.32
N TRP A 294 23.51 -25.37 -7.16
CA TRP A 294 24.10 -24.23 -6.45
C TRP A 294 25.30 -24.71 -5.62
N ASP A 295 26.52 -24.46 -6.12
CA ASP A 295 27.78 -24.85 -5.47
C ASP A 295 28.47 -23.67 -4.76
N ASN A 296 29.59 -23.94 -4.08
CA ASN A 296 30.34 -22.91 -3.36
C ASN A 296 30.85 -21.79 -4.29
N ASP A 297 31.14 -22.10 -5.56
CA ASP A 297 31.56 -21.10 -6.54
C ASP A 297 30.41 -20.14 -6.88
N CYS A 298 29.17 -20.65 -7.00
CA CYS A 298 27.97 -19.82 -7.16
C CYS A 298 27.70 -18.97 -5.92
N GLN A 299 27.86 -19.53 -4.72
CA GLN A 299 27.67 -18.80 -3.46
C GLN A 299 28.70 -17.67 -3.30
N ASN A 300 29.98 -17.94 -3.58
CA ASN A 300 31.04 -16.95 -3.52
C ASN A 300 30.83 -15.83 -4.54
N ALA A 301 30.48 -16.18 -5.79
CA ALA A 301 30.14 -15.21 -6.83
C ALA A 301 28.94 -14.33 -6.43
N PHE A 302 27.90 -14.91 -5.85
CA PHE A 302 26.71 -14.20 -5.39
C PHE A 302 27.03 -13.18 -4.28
N GLU A 303 27.74 -13.59 -3.24
CA GLU A 303 28.12 -12.71 -2.13
C GLU A 303 29.15 -11.65 -2.55
N GLU A 304 30.09 -11.99 -3.45
CA GLU A 304 31.05 -11.02 -3.99
C GLU A 304 30.34 -9.94 -4.82
N ILE A 305 29.36 -10.31 -5.65
CA ILE A 305 28.54 -9.36 -6.41
C ILE A 305 27.70 -8.49 -5.46
N LYS A 306 27.07 -9.06 -4.42
CA LYS A 306 26.35 -8.27 -3.40
C LYS A 306 27.26 -7.26 -2.71
N LYS A 307 28.46 -7.69 -2.30
CA LYS A 307 29.46 -6.81 -1.70
C LYS A 307 29.85 -5.68 -2.64
N LEU A 308 30.06 -5.98 -3.92
CA LEU A 308 30.42 -4.98 -4.94
C LEU A 308 29.29 -3.98 -5.18
N LEU A 309 28.03 -4.44 -5.24
CA LEU A 309 26.83 -3.60 -5.38
C LEU A 309 26.62 -2.63 -4.19
N ILE A 310 27.11 -3.00 -3.01
CA ILE A 310 27.01 -2.21 -1.76
C ILE A 310 28.29 -1.36 -1.53
N SER A 311 29.37 -1.63 -2.26
CA SER A 311 30.65 -0.94 -2.11
C SER A 311 30.70 0.43 -2.80
N SER A 312 31.68 1.23 -2.38
CA SER A 312 31.85 2.66 -2.72
C SER A 312 32.48 2.96 -4.10
N PRO A 313 32.13 2.24 -5.19
CA PRO A 313 32.03 2.89 -6.50
C PRO A 313 30.63 2.87 -7.11
N ILE A 314 29.66 2.17 -6.50
CA ILE A 314 28.28 2.00 -7.04
C ILE A 314 27.25 2.82 -6.25
N LEU A 315 27.37 2.86 -4.92
CA LEU A 315 26.64 3.83 -4.08
C LEU A 315 27.39 5.17 -4.09
N ALA A 316 26.80 6.17 -4.72
CA ALA A 316 27.29 7.53 -4.68
C ALA A 316 26.62 8.32 -3.56
N PHE A 317 27.35 9.30 -3.02
CA PHE A 317 26.74 10.31 -2.15
C PHE A 317 25.74 11.13 -2.97
N PRO A 318 24.58 11.47 -2.40
CA PRO A 318 23.59 12.29 -3.08
C PRO A 318 24.13 13.69 -3.33
N ASP A 319 24.07 14.16 -4.58
CA ASP A 319 24.41 15.53 -4.94
C ASP A 319 23.14 16.37 -5.06
N PHE A 320 22.88 17.19 -4.05
CA PHE A 320 21.70 18.05 -3.99
C PHE A 320 21.74 19.23 -4.97
N SER A 321 22.73 19.35 -5.86
CA SER A 321 22.71 20.32 -6.97
C SER A 321 22.09 19.76 -8.26
N LYS A 322 21.86 18.44 -8.34
CA LYS A 322 21.38 17.77 -9.55
C LYS A 322 20.01 17.12 -9.35
N ASP A 323 19.34 16.83 -10.47
CA ASP A 323 18.05 16.14 -10.46
C ASP A 323 18.20 14.66 -10.09
N PHE A 324 17.21 14.15 -9.37
CA PHE A 324 17.12 12.74 -9.00
C PHE A 324 16.35 11.93 -10.06
N ILE A 325 16.63 10.63 -10.08
CA ILE A 325 15.98 9.66 -10.95
C ILE A 325 15.42 8.55 -10.05
N LEU A 326 14.11 8.31 -10.15
CA LEU A 326 13.42 7.21 -9.48
C LEU A 326 13.08 6.13 -10.49
N TYR A 327 13.67 4.96 -10.35
CA TYR A 327 13.29 3.76 -11.08
C TYR A 327 12.23 3.00 -10.29
N THR A 328 11.16 2.58 -10.94
CA THR A 328 10.07 1.82 -10.30
C THR A 328 9.73 0.61 -11.14
N ASP A 329 9.41 -0.48 -10.47
CA ASP A 329 8.94 -1.71 -11.11
C ASP A 329 8.09 -2.52 -10.12
N ALA A 330 7.12 -3.26 -10.63
CA ALA A 330 6.27 -4.12 -9.83
C ALA A 330 6.05 -5.49 -10.45
N SER A 331 5.97 -6.50 -9.58
CA SER A 331 5.54 -7.84 -9.95
C SER A 331 4.36 -8.28 -9.08
N GLN A 332 3.79 -9.44 -9.39
CA GLN A 332 2.73 -10.07 -8.58
C GLN A 332 3.21 -10.53 -7.18
N ILE A 333 4.50 -10.39 -6.88
CA ILE A 333 5.12 -10.86 -5.63
C ILE A 333 5.58 -9.67 -4.78
N ALA A 334 6.22 -8.68 -5.39
CA ALA A 334 6.79 -7.53 -4.70
C ALA A 334 6.88 -6.28 -5.60
N ILE A 335 7.20 -5.15 -4.97
CA ILE A 335 7.54 -3.89 -5.63
C ILE A 335 9.03 -3.60 -5.42
N GLY A 336 9.66 -3.01 -6.43
CA GLY A 336 11.04 -2.55 -6.40
C GLY A 336 11.14 -1.09 -6.80
N TYR A 337 12.05 -0.35 -6.18
CA TYR A 337 12.36 1.02 -6.58
C TYR A 337 13.80 1.38 -6.24
N ILE A 338 14.42 2.20 -7.09
CA ILE A 338 15.84 2.58 -6.96
C ILE A 338 15.95 4.08 -7.16
N LEU A 339 16.63 4.74 -6.23
CA LEU A 339 17.00 6.15 -6.35
C LEU A 339 18.39 6.25 -6.98
N GLY A 340 18.50 7.04 -8.02
CA GLY A 340 19.78 7.32 -8.68
C GLY A 340 19.89 8.77 -9.14
N GLN A 341 21.04 9.10 -9.71
CA GLN A 341 21.39 10.43 -10.18
C GLN A 341 22.48 10.34 -11.26
N LYS A 342 22.59 11.35 -12.13
CA LYS A 342 23.67 11.42 -13.13
C LYS A 342 24.87 12.16 -12.57
N ASP A 343 26.07 11.61 -12.78
CA ASP A 343 27.33 12.28 -12.47
C ASP A 343 27.64 13.41 -13.48
N HIS A 344 28.73 14.16 -13.26
CA HIS A 344 29.16 15.23 -14.17
C HIS A 344 29.51 14.75 -15.59
N LYS A 345 29.71 13.45 -15.79
CA LYS A 345 29.99 12.81 -17.08
C LYS A 345 28.73 12.19 -17.68
N GLY A 346 27.55 12.45 -17.10
CA GLY A 346 26.26 11.92 -17.53
C GLY A 346 26.04 10.44 -17.21
N ARG A 347 26.89 9.82 -16.38
CA ARG A 347 26.77 8.42 -15.99
C ARG A 347 25.85 8.30 -14.78
N GLU A 348 24.88 7.39 -14.88
CA GLU A 348 23.95 7.12 -13.78
C GLU A 348 24.63 6.37 -12.64
N GLN A 349 24.47 6.88 -11.43
CA GLN A 349 24.95 6.33 -10.16
C GLN A 349 23.75 6.06 -9.25
N VAL A 350 23.87 5.06 -8.37
CA VAL A 350 22.80 4.71 -7.43
C VAL A 350 23.04 5.41 -6.11
N ILE A 351 21.97 5.90 -5.52
CA ILE A 351 21.98 6.54 -4.20
C ILE A 351 21.37 5.60 -3.17
N ALA A 352 20.27 4.92 -3.51
CA ALA A 352 19.61 3.98 -2.62
C ALA A 352 18.82 2.91 -3.37
N TYR A 353 18.76 1.72 -2.79
CA TYR A 353 17.91 0.62 -3.25
C TYR A 353 16.73 0.46 -2.30
N GLY A 354 15.58 0.06 -2.84
CA GLY A 354 14.36 -0.09 -2.08
C GLY A 354 13.40 -1.07 -2.72
N GLY A 355 12.48 -1.55 -1.91
CA GLY A 355 11.48 -2.51 -2.33
C GLY A 355 10.95 -3.31 -1.16
N ARG A 356 9.82 -3.97 -1.37
CA ARG A 356 9.17 -4.80 -0.36
C ARG A 356 8.20 -5.79 -0.99
N SER A 357 7.99 -6.91 -0.29
CA SER A 357 6.91 -7.85 -0.60
C SER A 357 5.55 -7.16 -0.58
N LEU A 358 4.63 -7.63 -1.43
CA LEU A 358 3.23 -7.22 -1.40
C LEU A 358 2.55 -7.68 -0.11
N ARG A 359 1.78 -6.78 0.51
CA ARG A 359 1.16 -6.99 1.82
C ARG A 359 -0.36 -7.10 1.71
N GLY A 360 -0.94 -8.11 2.36
CA GLY A 360 -2.39 -8.26 2.52
C GLY A 360 -3.15 -8.12 1.20
N ALA A 361 -3.96 -7.06 1.09
CA ALA A 361 -4.79 -6.76 -0.09
C ALA A 361 -3.99 -6.37 -1.35
N GLU A 362 -2.73 -5.93 -1.21
CA GLU A 362 -1.89 -5.53 -2.35
C GLU A 362 -1.62 -6.69 -3.32
N LYS A 363 -1.63 -7.94 -2.83
CA LYS A 363 -1.45 -9.15 -3.65
C LYS A 363 -2.56 -9.37 -4.68
N ASN A 364 -3.70 -8.69 -4.50
CA ASN A 364 -4.85 -8.79 -5.40
C ASN A 364 -4.93 -7.60 -6.37
N TYR A 365 -3.94 -6.71 -6.36
CA TYR A 365 -3.92 -5.54 -7.24
C TYR A 365 -3.57 -5.97 -8.66
N CYS A 366 -4.22 -5.35 -9.65
CA CYS A 366 -3.80 -5.53 -11.03
C CYS A 366 -2.40 -4.92 -11.22
N ILE A 367 -1.69 -5.35 -12.27
CA ILE A 367 -0.30 -4.90 -12.51
C ILE A 367 -0.17 -3.37 -12.55
N ARG A 368 -1.14 -2.68 -13.17
CA ARG A 368 -1.19 -1.21 -13.20
C ARG A 368 -1.23 -0.58 -11.81
N ASP A 369 -2.04 -1.14 -10.90
CA ASP A 369 -2.15 -0.66 -9.53
C ASP A 369 -0.87 -0.96 -8.72
N LEU A 370 -0.19 -2.06 -9.04
CA LEU A 370 1.09 -2.45 -8.43
C LEU A 370 2.23 -1.54 -8.86
N GLU A 371 2.29 -1.19 -10.15
CA GLU A 371 3.22 -0.20 -10.68
C GLU A 371 3.03 1.17 -10.04
N TYR A 372 1.77 1.60 -9.91
CA TYR A 372 1.48 2.87 -9.25
C TYR A 372 1.82 2.81 -7.74
N LEU A 373 1.63 1.65 -7.09
CA LEU A 373 2.06 1.43 -5.72
C LEU A 373 3.58 1.52 -5.58
N ALA A 374 4.36 0.94 -6.50
CA ALA A 374 5.82 1.01 -6.50
C ALA A 374 6.30 2.47 -6.57
N LEU A 375 5.68 3.28 -7.45
CA LEU A 375 5.93 4.71 -7.54
C LEU A 375 5.62 5.44 -6.23
N VAL A 376 4.43 5.25 -5.68
CA VAL A 376 4.01 5.93 -4.45
C VAL A 376 4.90 5.56 -3.26
N GLU A 377 5.28 4.29 -3.13
CA GLU A 377 6.15 3.83 -2.05
C GLU A 377 7.60 4.31 -2.24
N GLY A 378 8.11 4.32 -3.47
CA GLY A 378 9.41 4.92 -3.79
C GLY A 378 9.47 6.40 -3.43
N VAL A 379 8.45 7.19 -3.81
CA VAL A 379 8.37 8.62 -3.46
C VAL A 379 8.24 8.84 -1.96
N LYS A 380 7.50 7.99 -1.23
CA LYS A 380 7.44 8.08 0.24
C LYS A 380 8.77 7.76 0.89
N GLN A 381 9.43 6.68 0.47
CA GLN A 381 10.69 6.25 1.08
C GLN A 381 11.81 7.25 0.81
N TYR A 382 11.82 7.84 -0.39
CA TYR A 382 12.81 8.83 -0.79
C TYR A 382 12.30 10.27 -0.72
N HIS A 383 11.25 10.53 0.06
CA HIS A 383 10.64 11.85 0.23
C HIS A 383 11.69 12.93 0.53
N VAL A 384 12.64 12.60 1.41
CA VAL A 384 13.76 13.44 1.81
C VAL A 384 14.55 13.96 0.60
N TYR A 385 14.78 13.12 -0.42
CA TYR A 385 15.55 13.51 -1.60
C TYR A 385 14.70 14.21 -2.67
N LEU A 386 13.41 13.85 -2.75
CA LEU A 386 12.52 14.21 -3.86
C LEU A 386 11.63 15.42 -3.57
N ALA A 387 11.49 15.82 -2.30
CA ALA A 387 10.68 16.98 -1.92
C ALA A 387 11.25 18.28 -2.51
N SER A 388 10.35 19.15 -2.98
CA SER A 388 10.68 20.50 -3.49
C SER A 388 11.69 20.54 -4.65
N ARG A 389 11.84 19.44 -5.38
CA ARG A 389 12.76 19.29 -6.51
C ARG A 389 12.06 18.65 -7.69
N LYS A 390 12.54 18.97 -8.88
CA LYS A 390 12.19 18.22 -10.07
C LYS A 390 12.93 16.89 -10.06
N PHE A 391 12.23 15.81 -10.38
CA PHE A 391 12.85 14.51 -10.59
C PHE A 391 12.19 13.74 -11.72
N THR A 392 12.90 12.75 -12.25
CA THR A 392 12.40 11.88 -13.32
C THR A 392 12.05 10.51 -12.78
N ILE A 393 10.90 9.99 -13.19
CA ILE A 393 10.45 8.64 -12.88
C ILE A 393 10.59 7.78 -14.13
N TYR A 394 11.34 6.69 -14.04
CA TYR A 394 11.39 5.67 -15.08
C TYR A 394 10.56 4.45 -14.69
N THR A 395 9.65 4.06 -15.58
CA THR A 395 8.78 2.88 -15.46
C THR A 395 8.67 2.18 -16.80
N ASP A 396 8.47 0.87 -16.78
CA ASP A 396 8.20 0.05 -17.96
C ASP A 396 6.70 -0.10 -18.26
N HIS A 397 5.84 0.62 -17.54
CA HIS A 397 4.39 0.53 -17.68
C HIS A 397 3.80 1.82 -18.26
N GLU A 398 3.50 1.80 -19.56
CA GLU A 398 3.01 2.95 -20.33
C GLU A 398 1.72 3.57 -19.75
N ALA A 399 0.84 2.77 -19.12
CA ALA A 399 -0.39 3.30 -18.52
C ALA A 399 -0.16 4.32 -17.38
N LEU A 400 1.03 4.37 -16.76
CA LEU A 400 1.35 5.41 -15.80
C LEU A 400 1.56 6.78 -16.47
N LEU A 401 1.97 6.83 -17.75
CA LEU A 401 2.01 8.10 -18.51
C LEU A 401 0.60 8.71 -18.64
N HIS A 402 -0.42 7.86 -18.75
CA HIS A 402 -1.79 8.31 -18.83
C HIS A 402 -2.32 8.80 -17.47
N THR A 403 -1.80 8.33 -16.33
CA THR A 403 -2.27 8.80 -15.00
C THR A 403 -2.06 10.29 -14.73
N GLN A 404 -1.07 10.94 -15.35
CA GLN A 404 -0.95 12.41 -15.33
C GLN A 404 -2.02 13.10 -16.19
N LYS A 405 -2.45 12.48 -17.30
CA LYS A 405 -3.51 12.96 -18.21
C LYS A 405 -4.93 12.60 -17.73
N LEU A 406 -5.06 11.73 -16.71
CA LEU A 406 -6.34 11.39 -16.05
C LEU A 406 -6.93 12.54 -15.21
N THR A 407 -6.43 13.78 -15.34
CA THR A 407 -7.05 14.99 -14.76
C THR A 407 -8.51 15.19 -15.18
N LYS A 408 -8.98 14.51 -16.25
CA LYS A 408 -10.38 14.53 -16.71
C LYS A 408 -11.25 13.37 -16.23
N GLU A 409 -10.68 12.27 -15.74
CA GLU A 409 -11.44 11.09 -15.31
C GLU A 409 -11.55 11.01 -13.78
N LYS A 410 -12.70 10.54 -13.28
CA LYS A 410 -12.94 10.38 -11.83
C LYS A 410 -12.02 9.31 -11.25
N ILE A 411 -10.88 9.73 -10.72
CA ILE A 411 -10.04 8.85 -9.91
C ILE A 411 -10.77 8.65 -8.57
N THR A 412 -11.15 7.42 -8.24
CA THR A 412 -11.85 7.08 -6.99
C THR A 412 -11.05 6.10 -6.14
N GLY A 413 -11.35 6.06 -4.84
CA GLY A 413 -10.76 5.11 -3.92
C GLY A 413 -9.23 5.25 -3.80
N ARG A 414 -8.51 4.13 -3.94
CA ARG A 414 -7.07 4.03 -3.67
C ARG A 414 -6.21 4.89 -4.58
N LEU A 415 -6.51 4.91 -5.89
CA LEU A 415 -5.77 5.69 -6.87
C LEU A 415 -5.88 7.20 -6.61
N ALA A 416 -7.03 7.66 -6.11
CA ALA A 416 -7.25 9.06 -5.78
C ALA A 416 -6.34 9.48 -4.63
N ARG A 417 -6.23 8.65 -3.58
CA ARG A 417 -5.33 8.90 -2.45
C ARG A 417 -3.86 9.02 -2.88
N TRP A 418 -3.44 8.16 -3.82
CA TRP A 418 -2.09 8.18 -4.35
C TRP A 418 -1.83 9.43 -5.20
N ALA A 419 -2.77 9.79 -6.08
CA ALA A 419 -2.69 11.02 -6.86
C ALA A 419 -2.65 12.28 -5.97
N MET A 420 -3.48 12.32 -4.91
CA MET A 420 -3.51 13.44 -3.95
C MET A 420 -2.23 13.56 -3.13
N PHE A 421 -1.49 12.47 -2.93
CA PHE A 421 -0.17 12.51 -2.31
C PHE A 421 0.89 13.01 -3.29
N LEU A 422 0.86 12.55 -4.54
CA LEU A 422 1.88 12.88 -5.52
C LEU A 422 1.75 14.30 -6.08
N GLN A 423 0.57 14.93 -6.02
CA GLN A 423 0.35 16.28 -6.57
C GLN A 423 1.23 17.37 -5.95
N SER A 424 1.78 17.15 -4.75
CA SER A 424 2.68 18.10 -4.09
C SER A 424 4.12 18.00 -4.58
N TYR A 425 4.44 17.05 -5.47
CA TYR A 425 5.78 16.83 -6.00
C TYR A 425 5.89 17.31 -7.44
N ASP A 426 7.10 17.71 -7.84
CA ASP A 426 7.41 18.07 -9.22
C ASP A 426 8.15 16.92 -9.90
N TYR A 427 7.47 16.20 -10.80
CA TYR A 427 8.04 15.01 -11.42
C TYR A 427 7.56 14.79 -12.85
N GLU A 428 8.41 14.13 -13.63
CA GLU A 428 8.11 13.71 -14.99
C GLU A 428 8.21 12.19 -15.10
N ILE A 429 7.20 11.55 -15.68
CA ILE A 429 7.21 10.10 -15.94
C ILE A 429 7.73 9.87 -17.36
N ILE A 430 8.77 9.05 -17.50
CA ILE A 430 9.33 8.62 -18.79
C ILE A 430 9.23 7.10 -18.88
N TYR A 431 8.60 6.61 -19.96
CA TYR A 431 8.53 5.19 -20.25
C TYR A 431 9.88 4.66 -20.76
N LYS A 432 10.36 3.57 -20.17
CA LYS A 432 11.50 2.79 -20.65
C LYS A 432 11.08 1.34 -20.85
N LYS A 433 11.25 0.80 -22.06
CA LYS A 433 10.95 -0.61 -22.36
C LYS A 433 11.68 -1.54 -21.38
N GLY A 434 11.04 -2.60 -20.88
CA GLY A 434 11.53 -3.43 -19.76
C GLY A 434 12.97 -3.96 -19.87
N THR A 435 13.50 -4.18 -21.08
CA THR A 435 14.92 -4.55 -21.28
C THR A 435 15.92 -3.46 -20.86
N ALA A 436 15.46 -2.21 -20.79
CA ALA A 436 16.21 -1.03 -20.33
C ALA A 436 15.94 -0.66 -18.85
N ASN A 437 15.02 -1.34 -18.16
CA ASN A 437 14.65 -1.13 -16.74
C ASN A 437 15.10 -2.30 -15.83
N GLY A 438 16.06 -3.11 -16.27
CA GLY A 438 16.44 -4.36 -15.62
C GLY A 438 16.96 -4.24 -14.17
N ASN A 439 17.25 -3.04 -13.69
CA ASN A 439 17.66 -2.78 -12.31
C ASN A 439 16.48 -2.87 -11.33
N ALA A 440 15.34 -2.21 -11.60
CA ALA A 440 14.17 -2.26 -10.72
C ALA A 440 13.39 -3.58 -10.89
N ASP A 441 13.34 -4.15 -12.10
CA ASP A 441 12.70 -5.44 -12.42
C ASP A 441 13.19 -6.61 -11.55
N ALA A 442 14.50 -6.66 -11.32
CA ALA A 442 15.09 -7.66 -10.45
C ALA A 442 14.66 -7.56 -8.99
N LEU A 443 14.43 -6.33 -8.50
CA LEU A 443 14.00 -6.07 -7.12
C LEU A 443 12.51 -6.32 -6.92
N SER A 444 11.69 -6.20 -7.97
CA SER A 444 10.25 -6.44 -7.89
C SER A 444 9.89 -7.92 -7.97
N ARG A 445 10.69 -8.76 -8.64
CA ARG A 445 10.40 -10.19 -8.87
C ARG A 445 10.73 -11.12 -7.70
N ARG A 446 11.23 -10.59 -6.59
CA ARG A 446 11.67 -11.39 -5.43
C ARG A 446 10.77 -11.22 -4.21
N PRO A 447 10.63 -12.26 -3.37
CA PRO A 447 10.11 -12.10 -2.02
C PRO A 447 11.16 -11.41 -1.13
N TYR A 448 10.70 -10.46 -0.33
CA TYR A 448 11.44 -9.86 0.78
C TYR A 448 11.04 -10.56 2.07
N ASP A 449 12.03 -10.90 2.90
CA ASP A 449 11.80 -11.44 4.23
C ASP A 449 11.06 -10.42 5.09
N THR A 450 9.92 -10.83 5.67
CA THR A 450 9.21 -10.05 6.66
C THR A 450 9.94 -10.11 7.99
N GLU A 451 11.02 -9.34 8.14
CA GLU A 451 11.42 -8.91 9.48
C GLU A 451 10.39 -7.87 9.95
N ILE A 452 9.38 -8.38 10.66
CA ILE A 452 8.60 -7.56 11.56
C ILE A 452 9.58 -7.17 12.67
N ALA A 453 10.04 -5.91 12.65
CA ALA A 453 10.55 -5.26 13.85
C ALA A 453 9.44 -5.31 14.90
N THR A 454 9.45 -6.39 15.66
CA THR A 454 8.51 -6.68 16.73
C THR A 454 9.06 -5.94 17.94
N ILE A 455 8.60 -4.70 18.14
CA ILE A 455 8.67 -4.11 19.47
C ILE A 455 7.58 -4.83 20.27
N THR A 456 8.01 -5.86 20.99
CA THR A 456 7.22 -6.63 21.94
C THR A 456 6.87 -5.72 23.11
N THR A 457 5.61 -5.28 23.20
CA THR A 457 5.00 -5.00 24.50
C THR A 457 3.93 -6.05 24.71
N ALA A 458 4.24 -7.00 25.58
CA ALA A 458 3.32 -8.00 26.09
C ALA A 458 2.16 -7.32 26.81
N THR A 459 0.93 -7.70 26.47
CA THR A 459 -0.19 -7.64 27.41
C THR A 459 -1.15 -8.79 27.08
N SER A 460 -1.49 -9.48 28.16
CA SER A 460 -2.26 -10.71 28.31
C SER A 460 -3.66 -10.69 27.72
N GLU A 461 -4.08 -11.89 27.31
CA GLU A 461 -5.42 -12.29 26.90
C GLU A 461 -6.49 -11.98 27.97
N SER A 462 -7.65 -11.52 27.53
CA SER A 462 -8.91 -11.82 28.22
C SER A 462 -10.06 -11.76 27.22
N SER A 463 -10.80 -12.86 27.18
CA SER A 463 -11.98 -13.16 26.39
C SER A 463 -13.24 -12.49 26.96
N THR A 464 -14.03 -11.83 26.10
CA THR A 464 -15.48 -11.69 26.34
C THR A 464 -16.24 -11.78 25.01
N GLN A 465 -17.21 -12.69 25.02
CA GLN A 465 -18.28 -12.88 24.02
C GLN A 465 -19.32 -11.76 24.18
N THR A 466 -19.88 -11.23 23.08
CA THR A 466 -21.31 -11.38 22.71
C THR A 466 -21.73 -10.62 21.43
N GLU A 467 -22.56 -11.34 20.65
CA GLU A 467 -23.74 -10.95 19.85
C GLU A 467 -23.64 -10.00 18.65
N ALA A 468 -23.76 -10.62 17.48
CA ALA A 468 -23.93 -10.00 16.17
C ALA A 468 -25.42 -9.82 15.83
N SER A 469 -25.79 -8.64 15.32
CA SER A 469 -27.07 -8.40 14.63
C SER A 469 -26.89 -8.42 13.11
N PHE A 470 -27.83 -9.09 12.44
CA PHE A 470 -27.88 -9.36 11.01
C PHE A 470 -28.36 -8.14 10.21
N ILE A 471 -27.71 -7.83 9.09
CA ILE A 471 -28.34 -7.15 7.94
C ILE A 471 -27.87 -7.79 6.63
N GLU A 472 -28.88 -8.09 5.81
CA GLU A 472 -28.94 -8.82 4.55
C GLU A 472 -28.04 -8.26 3.43
N LEU A 473 -27.58 -9.17 2.57
CA LEU A 473 -27.10 -8.84 1.23
C LEU A 473 -28.05 -9.40 0.19
N ASP A 474 -28.43 -8.55 -0.75
CA ASP A 474 -28.42 -8.94 -2.15
C ASP A 474 -28.02 -7.72 -3.01
N PRO A 475 -27.24 -7.89 -4.10
CA PRO A 475 -27.84 -8.31 -5.36
C PRO A 475 -26.90 -9.18 -6.22
N TYR A 476 -27.10 -10.49 -6.18
CA TYR A 476 -26.78 -11.45 -7.25
C TYR A 476 -27.70 -12.69 -7.15
N THR A 477 -29.00 -12.47 -7.00
CA THR A 477 -30.04 -13.44 -7.33
C THR A 477 -30.21 -13.50 -8.84
N SER A 478 -29.58 -14.49 -9.48
CA SER A 478 -30.05 -15.13 -10.73
C SER A 478 -29.14 -16.31 -11.09
N ILE A 479 -29.18 -17.37 -10.26
CA ILE A 479 -29.01 -18.76 -10.71
C ILE A 479 -29.97 -19.62 -9.87
N CYS A 480 -30.98 -20.13 -10.57
CA CYS A 480 -31.93 -21.20 -10.28
C CYS A 480 -32.39 -21.43 -8.82
N GLU A 481 -33.70 -21.22 -8.65
CA GLU A 481 -34.57 -21.72 -7.59
C GLU A 481 -34.41 -23.23 -7.34
N ILE A 482 -33.83 -23.59 -6.20
CA ILE A 482 -34.20 -24.81 -5.45
C ILE A 482 -35.12 -24.35 -4.31
N THR A 483 -36.11 -23.52 -4.62
CA THR A 483 -37.11 -23.01 -3.66
C THR A 483 -38.21 -24.03 -3.35
N THR A 484 -38.03 -25.30 -3.68
CA THR A 484 -39.10 -26.31 -3.57
C THR A 484 -38.68 -27.61 -2.91
N ILE A 485 -37.60 -27.63 -2.14
CA ILE A 485 -37.38 -28.75 -1.20
C ILE A 485 -38.10 -28.39 0.10
N PRO A 486 -39.14 -29.12 0.51
CA PRO A 486 -39.82 -28.86 1.77
C PRO A 486 -38.80 -28.92 2.91
N LYS A 487 -38.82 -27.90 3.77
CA LYS A 487 -37.94 -27.82 4.94
C LYS A 487 -37.95 -29.11 5.76
N GLU A 488 -39.12 -29.72 5.93
CA GLU A 488 -39.32 -30.99 6.63
C GLU A 488 -38.49 -32.15 6.04
N LYS A 489 -38.37 -32.20 4.70
CA LYS A 489 -37.54 -33.20 4.02
C LYS A 489 -36.06 -32.99 4.33
N VAL A 490 -35.58 -31.75 4.30
CA VAL A 490 -34.18 -31.42 4.62
C VAL A 490 -33.86 -31.81 6.06
N VAL A 491 -34.74 -31.49 7.00
CA VAL A 491 -34.54 -31.81 8.43
C VAL A 491 -34.51 -33.33 8.66
N ASN A 492 -35.44 -34.08 8.08
CA ASN A 492 -35.48 -35.54 8.22
C ASN A 492 -34.25 -36.21 7.60
N ASP A 493 -33.84 -35.78 6.42
CA ASP A 493 -32.67 -36.32 5.72
C ASP A 493 -31.38 -35.97 6.48
N GLN A 494 -31.27 -34.77 7.08
CA GLN A 494 -30.11 -34.40 7.91
C GLN A 494 -30.01 -35.22 9.20
N ARG A 495 -31.14 -35.51 9.86
CA ARG A 495 -31.18 -36.29 11.11
C ARG A 495 -30.82 -37.77 10.90
N THR A 496 -31.00 -38.28 9.68
CA THR A 496 -30.71 -39.67 9.32
C THR A 496 -29.39 -39.85 8.55
N ASP A 497 -28.75 -38.76 8.10
CA ASP A 497 -27.47 -38.80 7.36
C ASP A 497 -26.30 -39.22 8.27
N GLU A 498 -25.51 -40.19 7.81
CA GLU A 498 -24.33 -40.71 8.54
C GLU A 498 -23.28 -39.64 8.87
N ASN A 499 -23.20 -38.55 8.10
CA ASN A 499 -22.24 -37.47 8.34
C ASN A 499 -22.74 -36.43 9.35
N PHE A 500 -24.05 -36.34 9.56
CA PHE A 500 -24.67 -35.25 10.33
C PHE A 500 -25.43 -35.71 11.57
N LYS A 501 -25.94 -36.94 11.61
CA LYS A 501 -26.74 -37.48 12.74
C LYS A 501 -26.06 -37.31 14.09
N ASP A 502 -24.76 -37.64 14.18
CA ASP A 502 -23.99 -37.57 15.43
C ASP A 502 -23.72 -36.12 15.84
N VAL A 503 -23.51 -35.23 14.85
CA VAL A 503 -23.29 -33.80 15.07
C VAL A 503 -24.57 -33.13 15.56
N ILE A 504 -25.72 -33.46 14.96
CA ILE A 504 -27.04 -32.94 15.35
C ILE A 504 -27.37 -33.39 16.78
N LYS A 505 -27.21 -34.69 17.07
CA LYS A 505 -27.47 -35.27 18.40
C LYS A 505 -26.59 -34.62 19.48
N TYR A 506 -25.33 -34.34 19.16
CA TYR A 506 -24.43 -33.64 20.08
C TYR A 506 -24.76 -32.15 20.25
N ILE A 507 -25.18 -31.45 19.19
CA ILE A 507 -25.55 -30.03 19.29
C ILE A 507 -26.82 -29.85 20.13
N LEU A 508 -27.84 -30.68 19.91
CA LEU A 508 -29.14 -30.62 20.60
C LEU A 508 -29.10 -31.22 22.01
N ASP A 509 -28.64 -32.47 22.14
CA ASP A 509 -28.81 -33.26 23.37
C ASP A 509 -27.51 -33.42 24.18
N LYS A 510 -26.38 -32.92 23.67
CA LYS A 510 -25.02 -33.11 24.22
C LYS A 510 -24.59 -34.58 24.35
N GLU A 511 -25.29 -35.48 23.66
CA GLU A 511 -24.96 -36.90 23.62
C GLU A 511 -23.82 -37.18 22.62
N LEU A 512 -22.85 -37.98 23.05
CA LEU A 512 -21.72 -38.40 22.23
C LEU A 512 -21.86 -39.86 21.80
N PRO A 513 -21.40 -40.22 20.58
CA PRO A 513 -21.39 -41.61 20.13
C PRO A 513 -20.46 -42.48 20.99
N GLU A 514 -20.85 -43.74 21.24
CA GLU A 514 -20.16 -44.66 22.18
C GLU A 514 -18.68 -44.91 21.83
N LYS A 515 -18.33 -44.85 20.53
CA LYS A 515 -16.96 -45.10 20.07
C LYS A 515 -16.08 -43.87 20.33
N THR A 516 -15.04 -44.03 21.14
CA THR A 516 -14.13 -42.96 21.59
C THR A 516 -13.55 -42.12 20.45
N ARG A 517 -13.22 -42.74 19.30
CA ARG A 517 -12.68 -42.03 18.12
C ARG A 517 -13.73 -41.16 17.43
N GLN A 518 -14.96 -41.66 17.35
CA GLN A 518 -16.10 -40.96 16.75
C GLN A 518 -16.54 -39.82 17.66
N ALA A 519 -16.61 -40.04 18.99
CA ALA A 519 -16.92 -39.00 19.97
C ALA A 519 -15.97 -37.79 19.86
N ARG A 520 -14.65 -38.03 19.78
CA ARG A 520 -13.66 -36.95 19.61
C ARG A 520 -13.84 -36.19 18.29
N LYS A 521 -14.16 -36.90 17.20
CA LYS A 521 -14.42 -36.30 15.89
C LYS A 521 -15.67 -35.42 15.94
N THR A 522 -16.76 -35.90 16.53
CA THR A 522 -18.03 -35.16 16.66
C THR A 522 -17.86 -33.87 17.47
N VAL A 523 -17.11 -33.90 18.58
CA VAL A 523 -16.84 -32.69 19.38
C VAL A 523 -16.11 -31.62 18.55
N ILE A 524 -15.10 -32.00 17.79
CA ILE A 524 -14.32 -31.06 16.98
C ILE A 524 -15.16 -30.52 15.83
N GLU A 525 -15.82 -31.40 15.08
CA GLU A 525 -16.60 -31.01 13.90
C GLU A 525 -17.81 -30.17 14.26
N SER A 526 -18.48 -30.44 15.38
CA SER A 526 -19.65 -29.66 15.82
C SER A 526 -19.41 -28.17 16.00
N GLN A 527 -18.15 -27.73 16.21
CA GLN A 527 -17.79 -26.31 16.34
C GLN A 527 -17.98 -25.53 15.02
N ASP A 528 -17.99 -26.24 13.89
CA ASP A 528 -18.16 -25.68 12.56
C ASP A 528 -19.62 -25.77 12.08
N TYR A 529 -20.58 -26.13 12.93
CA TYR A 529 -22.01 -26.21 12.58
C TYR A 529 -22.90 -25.41 13.53
N ILE A 530 -24.06 -25.01 13.02
CA ILE A 530 -25.14 -24.39 13.78
C ILE A 530 -26.48 -24.96 13.32
N ILE A 531 -27.42 -25.13 14.24
CA ILE A 531 -28.82 -25.41 13.92
C ILE A 531 -29.56 -24.08 13.94
N ASP A 532 -30.24 -23.78 12.84
CA ASP A 532 -31.07 -22.59 12.69
C ASP A 532 -32.42 -23.03 12.11
N ASP A 533 -33.50 -22.76 12.84
CA ASP A 533 -34.85 -23.17 12.48
C ASP A 533 -34.95 -24.68 12.14
N ASP A 534 -34.44 -25.54 13.04
CA ASP A 534 -34.35 -27.01 12.91
C ASP A 534 -33.45 -27.56 11.77
N VAL A 535 -32.84 -26.69 10.97
CA VAL A 535 -31.97 -27.08 9.86
C VAL A 535 -30.49 -26.90 10.23
N LEU A 536 -29.67 -27.90 9.91
CA LEU A 536 -28.22 -27.86 10.13
C LEU A 536 -27.53 -27.04 9.03
N TYR A 537 -26.71 -26.08 9.45
CA TYR A 537 -25.84 -25.29 8.58
C TYR A 537 -24.37 -25.47 8.97
N HIS A 538 -23.51 -25.56 7.97
CA HIS A 538 -22.07 -25.49 8.15
C HIS A 538 -21.61 -24.03 8.10
N LEU A 539 -20.85 -23.62 9.11
CA LEU A 539 -20.26 -22.30 9.23
C LEU A 539 -19.03 -22.22 8.33
N TYR A 540 -19.15 -21.53 7.20
CA TYR A 540 -18.00 -21.26 6.36
C TYR A 540 -17.33 -19.96 6.77
N TYR A 541 -16.06 -20.11 7.13
CA TYR A 541 -15.13 -19.03 7.35
C TYR A 541 -14.34 -18.79 6.07
N PRO A 542 -14.72 -17.83 5.21
CA PRO A 542 -13.96 -17.51 4.01
C PRO A 542 -12.53 -17.12 4.39
N LYS A 543 -11.57 -17.99 4.06
CA LYS A 543 -10.14 -17.66 4.18
C LYS A 543 -9.80 -16.60 3.12
N GLY A 544 -9.89 -15.33 3.50
CA GLY A 544 -9.60 -14.18 2.65
C GLY A 544 -9.03 -13.01 3.45
N LYS A 545 -7.91 -12.44 2.98
CA LYS A 545 -7.24 -11.30 3.61
C LYS A 545 -7.90 -9.97 3.20
N GLY A 546 -8.91 -9.53 3.97
CA GLY A 546 -9.40 -8.15 4.01
C GLY A 546 -10.93 -7.98 3.86
N HIS A 547 -11.59 -7.50 4.92
CA HIS A 547 -12.99 -7.01 5.03
C HIS A 547 -14.15 -7.81 4.37
N ARG A 548 -13.98 -9.12 4.20
CA ARG A 548 -15.09 -10.09 4.35
C ARG A 548 -14.70 -11.26 5.25
N ALA A 549 -13.75 -11.03 6.16
CA ALA A 549 -13.30 -12.05 7.12
C ALA A 549 -14.23 -12.20 8.33
N ASP A 550 -15.15 -11.25 8.56
CA ASP A 550 -16.14 -11.31 9.66
C ASP A 550 -17.53 -11.81 9.22
N ARG A 551 -17.68 -12.23 7.97
CA ARG A 551 -18.94 -12.84 7.53
C ARG A 551 -18.82 -14.34 7.60
N ILE A 552 -19.29 -14.89 8.72
CA ILE A 552 -19.64 -16.29 8.81
C ILE A 552 -20.77 -16.53 7.81
N VAL A 553 -20.50 -17.32 6.77
CA VAL A 553 -21.52 -17.68 5.79
C VAL A 553 -22.12 -19.00 6.21
N LYS A 554 -23.41 -19.00 6.54
CA LYS A 554 -24.18 -20.24 6.75
C LYS A 554 -24.34 -20.93 5.39
N ARG A 555 -23.78 -22.13 5.26
CA ARG A 555 -23.99 -23.00 4.10
C ARG A 555 -24.89 -24.14 4.52
N LEU A 556 -25.88 -24.46 3.70
CA LEU A 556 -26.75 -25.60 3.99
C LEU A 556 -25.89 -26.88 4.03
N ALA A 557 -25.96 -27.64 5.12
CA ALA A 557 -25.32 -28.94 5.21
C ALA A 557 -26.17 -29.95 4.41
N VAL A 558 -25.67 -30.40 3.26
CA VAL A 558 -26.47 -31.15 2.29
C VAL A 558 -26.39 -32.66 2.57
N PRO A 559 -27.52 -33.32 2.95
CA PRO A 559 -27.55 -34.76 3.13
C PRO A 559 -27.35 -35.48 1.79
N LEU A 560 -26.88 -36.73 1.85
CA LEU A 560 -26.51 -37.53 0.67
C LEU A 560 -27.61 -37.58 -0.39
N THR A 561 -28.88 -37.66 0.04
CA THR A 561 -30.08 -37.74 -0.81
C THR A 561 -30.31 -36.53 -1.72
N LEU A 562 -29.71 -35.37 -1.40
CA LEU A 562 -29.95 -34.09 -2.10
C LEU A 562 -28.74 -33.63 -2.93
N ARG A 563 -27.61 -34.34 -2.87
CA ARG A 563 -26.36 -33.91 -3.54
C ARG A 563 -26.47 -33.95 -5.06
N ASP A 564 -27.07 -35.00 -5.61
CA ASP A 564 -27.19 -35.18 -7.07
C ASP A 564 -28.08 -34.10 -7.70
N ASP A 565 -29.18 -33.74 -7.05
CA ASP A 565 -30.08 -32.65 -7.51
C ASP A 565 -29.34 -31.30 -7.59
N ILE A 566 -28.45 -31.03 -6.64
CA ILE A 566 -27.60 -29.83 -6.63
C ILE A 566 -26.54 -29.91 -7.74
N LEU A 567 -25.94 -31.06 -7.97
CA LEU A 567 -24.95 -31.22 -9.04
C LEU A 567 -25.58 -31.03 -10.43
N ILE A 568 -26.74 -31.65 -10.68
CA ILE A 568 -27.50 -31.49 -11.93
C ILE A 568 -27.86 -30.02 -12.16
N SER A 569 -28.41 -29.35 -11.15
CA SER A 569 -28.87 -27.96 -11.29
C SER A 569 -27.73 -26.96 -11.52
N TYR A 570 -26.54 -27.17 -10.95
CA TYR A 570 -25.41 -26.24 -11.09
C TYR A 570 -24.43 -26.61 -12.20
N HIS A 571 -24.45 -27.85 -12.71
CA HIS A 571 -23.56 -28.29 -13.78
C HIS A 571 -24.29 -28.45 -15.13
N ASP A 572 -25.43 -29.13 -15.14
CA ASP A 572 -26.15 -29.54 -16.37
C ASP A 572 -27.16 -28.49 -16.84
N SER A 573 -27.52 -27.52 -15.98
CA SER A 573 -28.44 -26.44 -16.38
C SER A 573 -27.82 -25.51 -17.42
N LEU A 574 -28.67 -24.79 -18.16
CA LEU A 574 -28.25 -23.80 -19.15
C LEU A 574 -27.32 -22.71 -18.56
N LEU A 575 -27.49 -22.38 -17.27
CA LEU A 575 -26.64 -21.43 -16.54
C LEU A 575 -25.34 -22.06 -16.02
N GLY A 576 -25.39 -23.36 -15.67
CA GLY A 576 -24.20 -24.15 -15.29
C GLY A 576 -23.26 -24.39 -16.47
N GLY A 577 -23.85 -24.63 -17.65
CA GLY A 577 -23.18 -24.60 -18.95
C GLY A 577 -21.98 -25.54 -19.07
N HIS A 578 -21.95 -26.64 -18.31
CA HIS A 578 -20.82 -27.58 -18.28
C HIS A 578 -19.45 -26.92 -18.03
N GLY A 579 -19.43 -25.87 -17.19
CA GLY A 579 -18.28 -24.98 -16.98
C GLY A 579 -16.99 -25.58 -16.39
N GLY A 580 -16.92 -26.90 -16.24
CA GLY A 580 -15.77 -27.62 -15.68
C GLY A 580 -15.73 -27.62 -14.14
N ILE A 581 -14.84 -28.45 -13.61
CA ILE A 581 -14.76 -28.79 -12.17
C ILE A 581 -14.65 -27.53 -11.29
N GLU A 582 -13.71 -26.64 -11.59
CA GLU A 582 -13.44 -25.45 -10.77
C GLU A 582 -14.62 -24.47 -10.74
N ARG A 583 -15.29 -24.27 -11.87
CA ARG A 583 -16.42 -23.34 -11.96
C ARG A 583 -17.64 -23.90 -11.22
N THR A 584 -17.94 -25.19 -11.40
CA THR A 584 -19.03 -25.87 -10.69
C THR A 584 -18.77 -25.86 -9.18
N TYR A 585 -17.56 -26.19 -8.73
CA TYR A 585 -17.18 -26.12 -7.31
C TYR A 585 -17.28 -24.70 -6.73
N HIS A 586 -16.74 -23.70 -7.43
CA HIS A 586 -16.79 -22.32 -6.96
C HIS A 586 -18.20 -21.77 -6.87
N THR A 587 -19.14 -22.27 -7.66
CA THR A 587 -20.54 -21.81 -7.65
C THR A 587 -21.32 -22.46 -6.50
N ILE A 588 -21.22 -23.79 -6.38
CA ILE A 588 -21.93 -24.57 -5.34
C ILE A 588 -21.45 -24.19 -3.94
N ARG A 589 -20.13 -23.99 -3.75
CA ARG A 589 -19.56 -23.75 -2.43
C ARG A 589 -20.08 -22.48 -1.75
N TYR A 590 -20.69 -21.52 -2.45
CA TYR A 590 -21.18 -20.33 -1.75
C TYR A 590 -22.43 -20.59 -0.91
N LYS A 591 -23.25 -21.59 -1.29
CA LYS A 591 -24.53 -21.89 -0.66
C LYS A 591 -24.57 -23.24 0.06
N TYR A 592 -23.79 -24.22 -0.40
CA TYR A 592 -23.89 -25.61 0.05
C TYR A 592 -22.56 -26.14 0.59
N TYR A 593 -22.66 -27.14 1.46
CA TYR A 593 -21.52 -27.87 1.99
C TYR A 593 -21.87 -29.33 2.27
N TRP A 594 -20.95 -30.24 1.97
CA TRP A 594 -20.93 -31.60 2.50
C TRP A 594 -19.48 -32.12 2.56
N PRO A 595 -19.17 -33.07 3.46
CA PRO A 595 -17.85 -33.70 3.50
C PRO A 595 -17.53 -34.38 2.16
N GLY A 596 -16.36 -34.08 1.59
CA GLY A 596 -15.94 -34.64 0.29
C GLY A 596 -16.43 -33.89 -0.96
N MET A 597 -17.14 -32.76 -0.81
CA MET A 597 -17.78 -32.01 -1.92
C MET A 597 -16.93 -31.79 -3.16
N TYR A 598 -15.65 -31.46 -3.03
CA TYR A 598 -14.79 -31.28 -4.20
C TYR A 598 -14.58 -32.58 -5.00
N SER A 599 -14.39 -33.70 -4.30
CA SER A 599 -14.19 -35.02 -4.91
C SER A 599 -15.45 -35.47 -5.65
N ASP A 600 -16.63 -35.29 -5.03
CA ASP A 600 -17.91 -35.65 -5.63
C ASP A 600 -18.17 -34.82 -6.90
N ILE A 601 -17.92 -33.51 -6.86
CA ILE A 601 -18.03 -32.62 -8.03
C ILE A 601 -17.03 -33.03 -9.12
N GLN A 602 -15.79 -33.34 -8.74
CA GLN A 602 -14.78 -33.79 -9.69
C GLN A 602 -15.22 -35.09 -10.40
N GLN A 603 -15.70 -36.07 -9.64
CA GLN A 603 -16.18 -37.34 -10.19
C GLN A 603 -17.39 -37.12 -11.11
N TYR A 604 -18.35 -36.31 -10.70
CA TYR A 604 -19.55 -35.99 -11.47
C TYR A 604 -19.23 -35.30 -12.82
N VAL A 605 -18.35 -34.30 -12.81
CA VAL A 605 -17.93 -33.62 -14.05
C VAL A 605 -17.10 -34.54 -14.94
N GLN A 606 -16.33 -35.47 -14.36
CA GLN A 606 -15.57 -36.46 -15.12
C GLN A 606 -16.46 -37.53 -15.77
N THR A 607 -17.59 -37.88 -15.17
CA THR A 607 -18.56 -38.82 -15.77
C THR A 607 -19.56 -38.14 -16.72
N CYS A 608 -19.57 -36.80 -16.77
CA CYS A 608 -20.45 -36.05 -17.66
C CYS A 608 -20.06 -36.19 -19.15
N ILE A 609 -20.95 -36.79 -19.95
CA ILE A 609 -20.74 -37.08 -21.38
C ILE A 609 -20.49 -35.79 -22.19
N GLN A 610 -21.19 -34.69 -21.87
CA GLN A 610 -21.02 -33.42 -22.59
C GLN A 610 -19.65 -32.82 -22.36
N CYS A 611 -19.17 -32.79 -21.11
CA CYS A 611 -17.82 -32.32 -20.77
C CYS A 611 -16.72 -33.16 -21.43
N GLN A 612 -16.90 -34.48 -21.50
CA GLN A 612 -15.93 -35.38 -22.12
C GLN A 612 -15.87 -35.20 -23.65
N ARG A 613 -17.00 -34.94 -24.30
CA ARG A 613 -17.05 -34.67 -25.75
C ARG A 613 -16.48 -33.30 -26.13
N ALA A 614 -16.55 -32.30 -25.24
CA ALA A 614 -16.14 -30.93 -25.52
C ALA A 614 -14.64 -30.66 -25.33
N LYS A 615 -13.87 -31.56 -24.69
CA LYS A 615 -12.43 -31.41 -24.52
C LYS A 615 -11.66 -32.00 -25.72
N PRO A 616 -10.96 -31.19 -26.54
CA PRO A 616 -10.05 -31.74 -27.54
C PRO A 616 -8.80 -32.32 -26.85
N ASP A 617 -8.30 -33.45 -27.34
CA ASP A 617 -7.06 -34.07 -26.88
C ASP A 617 -5.89 -33.07 -26.96
N ALA A 618 -5.26 -32.78 -25.81
CA ALA A 618 -4.14 -31.85 -25.70
C ALA A 618 -2.83 -32.37 -26.34
N HIS A 619 -2.84 -33.59 -26.91
CA HIS A 619 -1.71 -34.22 -27.57
C HIS A 619 -2.04 -34.65 -29.00
N LYS A 620 -2.20 -33.69 -29.92
CA LYS A 620 -2.05 -34.00 -31.35
C LYS A 620 -0.60 -34.39 -31.59
N ARG A 621 -0.36 -35.67 -31.89
CA ARG A 621 0.94 -36.13 -32.43
C ARG A 621 1.25 -35.28 -33.68
N PRO A 622 2.46 -34.71 -33.83
CA PRO A 622 2.80 -33.91 -34.99
C PRO A 622 2.66 -34.77 -36.26
N THR A 623 2.02 -34.21 -37.28
CA THR A 623 1.81 -34.86 -38.57
C THR A 623 3.17 -35.19 -39.20
N PRO A 624 3.38 -36.42 -39.73
CA PRO A 624 4.66 -36.79 -40.32
C PRO A 624 5.01 -35.88 -41.50
N LEU A 625 6.24 -35.34 -41.51
CA LEU A 625 6.75 -34.55 -42.64
C LEU A 625 6.99 -35.48 -43.84
N GLN A 626 6.38 -35.17 -44.98
CA GLN A 626 6.68 -35.83 -46.25
C GLN A 626 7.74 -35.03 -47.03
N PRO A 627 8.74 -35.70 -47.64
CA PRO A 627 9.72 -35.03 -48.47
C PRO A 627 9.08 -34.49 -49.76
N LEU A 628 9.47 -33.27 -50.14
CA LEU A 628 9.10 -32.66 -51.42
C LEU A 628 9.71 -33.49 -52.57
N GLN A 629 8.85 -34.04 -53.42
CA GLN A 629 9.27 -34.66 -54.67
C GLN A 629 9.64 -33.54 -55.66
N TYR A 630 10.85 -33.62 -56.21
CA TYR A 630 11.30 -32.78 -57.32
C TYR A 630 10.79 -33.31 -58.65
#